data_AF-A0A4Q2X382-F1
#
_entry.id   AF-A0A4Q2X382-F1
#
_cell.length_a   1.000
_cell.length_b   1.000
_cell.length_c   1.000
_cell.angle_alpha   90.00
_cell.angle_beta   90.00
_cell.angle_gamma   90.00
#
_symmetry.space_group_name_H-M   'P 1'
#
loop_
_entity.id
_entity.type
_entity.pdbx_description
1 polymer ?
#
loop_
_entity_poly.entity_id
_entity_poly.type
_entity_poly.pdbx_seq_one_letter_code
_entity_poly.pdbx_strand_id
1 'polypeptide(L)'
;MKFLPIFLLTAVHASAAEAMERPAFLKAMGEFPAREAAAGVTGIWDKLVFRATDQPFLLVASVIFVLAIIHTFFAVPITRMAHHAQHEHEARLPAGSDKADKVSFKATMLHFLGEVEAIFGIWVLVLLGAMFAFYDLTTVKGYITGVNFTEPLFVVIIMALASTRPILRFAEGCLSFFARFGKQSPAAWWLSIMTVAPLLGSLITEPGAMTIAAMLLAKKFYQLKPSPKFAYATLGLLFVNISVGGVLTNFAAPPVIMVAKPWGLTT
;
A
#
# COMPACT_ATOMS: atom_id res chain seq x y z
N MET A 1 -22.06 1.72 6.26
CA MET A 1 -21.96 1.04 7.57
C MET A 1 -22.42 -0.41 7.37
N LYS A 2 -21.50 -1.32 6.98
CA LYS A 2 -21.66 -2.79 6.88
C LYS A 2 -20.42 -3.38 6.17
N PHE A 3 -19.27 -3.43 6.86
CA PHE A 3 -18.09 -4.24 6.43
C PHE A 3 -17.26 -4.66 7.66
N LEU A 4 -17.92 -4.96 8.79
CA LEU A 4 -17.24 -5.24 10.07
C LEU A 4 -17.31 -6.69 10.62
N PRO A 5 -17.84 -7.75 9.96
CA PRO A 5 -17.80 -9.06 10.62
C PRO A 5 -16.69 -10.03 10.14
N ILE A 6 -15.86 -9.70 9.15
CA ILE A 6 -14.86 -10.68 8.64
C ILE A 6 -13.52 -10.62 9.39
N PHE A 7 -13.17 -9.50 10.01
CA PHE A 7 -11.86 -9.35 10.68
C PHE A 7 -11.80 -9.87 12.13
N LEU A 8 -12.93 -10.16 12.77
CA LEU A 8 -12.93 -10.64 14.16
C LEU A 8 -12.77 -12.15 14.31
N LEU A 9 -12.93 -12.95 13.24
CA LEU A 9 -12.90 -14.41 13.34
C LEU A 9 -11.49 -15.03 13.26
N THR A 10 -10.48 -14.25 12.86
CA THR A 10 -9.10 -14.74 12.70
C THR A 10 -8.23 -14.58 13.95
N ALA A 11 -8.60 -13.72 14.89
CA ALA A 11 -7.80 -13.45 16.09
C ALA A 11 -7.83 -14.58 17.14
N VAL A 12 -8.83 -15.47 17.09
CA VAL A 12 -9.01 -16.53 18.11
C VAL A 12 -8.20 -17.80 17.80
N HIS A 13 -7.65 -17.96 16.60
CA HIS A 13 -6.83 -19.14 16.23
C HIS A 13 -5.31 -18.94 16.41
N ALA A 14 -4.87 -17.79 16.93
CA ALA A 14 -3.44 -17.52 17.14
C ALA A 14 -2.80 -18.28 18.31
N SER A 15 -3.59 -19.01 19.12
CA SER A 15 -3.13 -19.67 20.34
C SER A 15 -2.72 -21.14 20.19
N ALA A 16 -2.81 -21.73 18.99
CA ALA A 16 -2.43 -23.13 18.76
C ALA A 16 -1.72 -23.31 17.41
N ALA A 17 -0.70 -22.50 17.16
CA ALA A 17 0.28 -22.81 16.12
C ALA A 17 1.39 -23.65 16.75
N GLU A 18 1.17 -24.97 16.75
CA GLU A 18 2.28 -25.93 16.75
C GLU A 18 3.31 -25.43 15.73
N ALA A 19 4.59 -25.35 16.11
CA ALA A 19 5.64 -24.68 15.34
C ALA A 19 5.82 -25.36 13.98
N MET A 20 4.98 -24.97 13.02
CA MET A 20 4.94 -25.55 11.69
C MET A 20 6.26 -25.23 11.02
N GLU A 21 6.93 -26.28 10.53
CA GLU A 21 8.28 -26.18 10.01
C GLU A 21 8.34 -25.16 8.86
N ARG A 22 9.34 -24.27 8.86
CA ARG A 22 9.47 -23.24 7.83
C ARG A 22 9.55 -23.90 6.45
N PRO A 23 8.79 -23.40 5.44
CA PRO A 23 8.84 -23.91 4.08
C PRO A 23 10.25 -24.14 3.53
N ALA A 24 10.46 -25.25 2.82
CA ALA A 24 11.78 -25.64 2.31
C ALA A 24 12.43 -24.54 1.43
N PHE A 25 11.64 -23.85 0.61
CA PHE A 25 12.15 -22.76 -0.24
C PHE A 25 12.64 -21.55 0.58
N LEU A 26 12.07 -21.28 1.76
CA LEU A 26 12.56 -20.23 2.67
C LEU A 26 13.91 -20.62 3.28
N LYS A 27 14.10 -21.91 3.61
CA LYS A 27 15.39 -22.41 4.09
C LYS A 27 16.45 -22.31 2.98
N ALA A 28 16.11 -22.75 1.76
CA ALA A 28 16.98 -22.65 0.60
C ALA A 28 17.43 -21.22 0.31
N MET A 29 16.55 -20.22 0.49
CA MET A 29 16.91 -18.80 0.34
C MET A 29 18.04 -18.34 1.27
N GLY A 30 18.07 -18.83 2.50
CA GLY A 30 19.12 -18.51 3.47
C GLY A 30 20.48 -19.12 3.12
N GLU A 31 20.49 -20.19 2.34
CA GLU A 31 21.69 -20.96 1.99
C GLU A 31 22.34 -20.52 0.67
N PHE A 32 21.64 -19.71 -0.16
CA PHE A 32 22.17 -19.28 -1.45
C PHE A 32 23.56 -18.64 -1.40
N PRO A 33 23.89 -17.74 -0.47
CA PRO A 33 25.23 -17.15 -0.43
C PRO A 33 26.35 -18.21 -0.29
N ALA A 34 26.11 -19.25 0.50
CA ALA A 34 27.07 -20.34 0.69
C ALA A 34 27.18 -21.23 -0.56
N ARG A 35 26.03 -21.57 -1.18
CA ARG A 35 25.98 -22.38 -2.40
C ARG A 35 26.60 -21.65 -3.60
N GLU A 36 26.35 -20.35 -3.74
CA GLU A 36 26.98 -19.49 -4.75
C GLU A 36 28.50 -19.46 -4.59
N ALA A 37 28.99 -19.29 -3.36
CA ALA A 37 30.42 -19.27 -3.06
C ALA A 37 31.07 -20.63 -3.38
N ALA A 38 30.42 -21.74 -3.02
CA ALA A 38 30.90 -23.08 -3.34
C ALA A 38 30.93 -23.36 -4.85
N ALA A 39 29.98 -22.80 -5.61
CA ALA A 39 29.91 -22.91 -7.06
C ALA A 39 30.76 -21.87 -7.81
N GLY A 40 31.48 -21.00 -7.10
CA GLY A 40 32.32 -19.95 -7.71
C GLY A 40 31.55 -18.86 -8.45
N VAL A 41 30.25 -18.68 -8.14
CA VAL A 41 29.36 -17.75 -8.85
C VAL A 41 29.53 -16.34 -8.27
N THR A 42 30.13 -15.44 -9.06
CA THR A 42 30.46 -14.07 -8.61
C THR A 42 29.59 -12.99 -9.27
N GLY A 43 29.21 -13.17 -10.54
CA GLY A 43 28.40 -12.21 -11.29
C GLY A 43 26.95 -12.13 -10.80
N ILE A 44 26.36 -10.93 -10.76
CA ILE A 44 24.96 -10.72 -10.33
C ILE A 44 24.01 -11.53 -11.22
N TRP A 45 24.23 -11.50 -12.54
CA TRP A 45 23.41 -12.24 -13.49
C TRP A 45 23.53 -13.76 -13.26
N ASP A 46 24.74 -14.26 -13.08
CA ASP A 46 24.99 -15.69 -12.85
C ASP A 46 24.36 -16.15 -11.54
N LYS A 47 24.35 -15.30 -10.49
CA LYS A 47 23.63 -15.58 -9.24
C LYS A 47 22.13 -15.68 -9.45
N LEU A 48 21.54 -14.79 -10.24
CA LEU A 48 20.11 -14.84 -10.55
C LEU A 48 19.75 -16.11 -11.31
N VAL A 49 20.54 -16.48 -12.33
CA VAL A 49 20.36 -17.73 -13.08
C VAL A 49 20.53 -18.94 -12.18
N PHE A 50 21.55 -18.94 -11.31
CA PHE A 50 21.81 -20.00 -10.34
C PHE A 50 20.62 -20.20 -9.40
N ARG A 51 20.12 -19.12 -8.77
CA ARG A 51 18.96 -19.16 -7.87
C ARG A 51 17.67 -19.57 -8.59
N ALA A 52 17.47 -19.11 -9.82
CA ALA A 52 16.30 -19.47 -10.63
C ALA A 52 16.30 -20.95 -11.02
N THR A 53 17.49 -21.53 -11.24
CA THR A 53 17.64 -22.96 -11.55
C THR A 53 17.45 -23.82 -10.30
N ASP A 54 18.00 -23.40 -9.16
CA ASP A 54 17.89 -24.14 -7.89
C ASP A 54 16.48 -24.05 -7.27
N GLN A 55 15.84 -22.87 -7.29
CA GLN A 55 14.48 -22.64 -6.80
C GLN A 55 13.61 -21.89 -7.84
N PRO A 56 13.04 -22.60 -8.83
CA PRO A 56 12.24 -21.99 -9.91
C PRO A 56 11.03 -21.20 -9.42
N PHE A 57 10.45 -21.59 -8.29
CA PHE A 57 9.35 -20.87 -7.66
C PHE A 57 9.69 -19.40 -7.36
N LEU A 58 10.93 -19.09 -6.95
CA LEU A 58 11.32 -17.71 -6.61
C LEU A 58 11.33 -16.81 -7.84
N LEU A 59 11.68 -17.36 -9.02
CA LEU A 59 11.57 -16.63 -10.28
C LEU A 59 10.11 -16.34 -10.60
N VAL A 60 9.23 -17.35 -10.47
CA VAL A 60 7.78 -17.18 -10.68
C VAL A 60 7.20 -16.13 -9.73
N ALA A 61 7.55 -16.20 -8.44
CA ALA A 61 7.12 -15.23 -7.43
C ALA A 61 7.61 -13.80 -7.77
N SER A 62 8.85 -13.67 -8.27
CA SER A 62 9.40 -12.39 -8.71
C SER A 62 8.66 -11.82 -9.91
N VAL A 63 8.33 -12.67 -10.90
CA VAL A 63 7.52 -12.27 -12.07
C VAL A 63 6.12 -11.82 -11.64
N ILE A 64 5.45 -12.59 -10.76
CA ILE A 64 4.15 -12.23 -10.19
C ILE A 64 4.23 -10.86 -9.51
N PHE A 65 5.27 -10.61 -8.72
CA PHE A 65 5.48 -9.32 -8.06
C PHE A 65 5.67 -8.15 -9.06
N VAL A 66 6.46 -8.36 -10.11
CA VAL A 66 6.65 -7.34 -11.17
C VAL A 66 5.35 -7.06 -11.90
N LEU A 67 4.58 -8.09 -12.24
CA LEU A 67 3.27 -7.92 -12.87
C LEU A 67 2.29 -7.21 -11.94
N ALA A 68 2.37 -7.46 -10.63
CA ALA A 68 1.59 -6.73 -9.64
C ALA A 68 1.89 -5.23 -9.65
N ILE A 69 3.18 -4.86 -9.65
CA ILE A 69 3.62 -3.46 -9.77
C ILE A 69 3.10 -2.83 -11.06
N ILE A 70 3.25 -3.52 -12.19
CA ILE A 70 2.76 -3.04 -13.48
C ILE A 70 1.24 -2.81 -13.41
N HIS A 71 0.48 -3.76 -12.88
CA HIS A 71 -0.97 -3.62 -12.70
C HIS A 71 -1.32 -2.40 -11.84
N THR A 72 -0.61 -2.15 -10.74
CA THR A 72 -0.82 -0.95 -9.90
C THR A 72 -0.65 0.35 -10.67
N PHE A 73 0.32 0.44 -11.59
CA PHE A 73 0.46 1.63 -12.45
C PHE A 73 -0.71 1.80 -13.45
N PHE A 74 -1.34 0.70 -13.87
CA PHE A 74 -2.51 0.72 -14.74
C PHE A 74 -3.84 0.94 -14.01
N ALA A 75 -3.85 1.00 -12.67
CA ALA A 75 -5.04 1.24 -11.86
C ALA A 75 -5.85 2.46 -12.33
N VAL A 76 -5.20 3.62 -12.49
CA VAL A 76 -5.86 4.87 -12.91
C VAL A 76 -6.47 4.77 -14.32
N PRO A 77 -5.75 4.33 -15.36
CA PRO A 77 -6.33 4.04 -16.66
C PRO A 77 -7.53 3.07 -16.62
N ILE A 78 -7.43 1.98 -15.85
CA ILE A 78 -8.48 0.98 -15.72
C ILE A 78 -9.74 1.60 -15.08
N THR A 79 -9.59 2.40 -14.03
CA THR A 79 -10.71 3.12 -13.39
C THR A 79 -11.37 4.10 -14.36
N ARG A 80 -10.60 4.79 -15.20
CA ARG A 80 -11.19 5.64 -16.27
C ARG A 80 -12.00 4.81 -17.26
N MET A 81 -11.49 3.65 -17.67
CA MET A 81 -12.23 2.74 -18.55
C MET A 81 -13.51 2.22 -17.88
N ALA A 82 -13.50 2.01 -16.57
CA ALA A 82 -14.70 1.66 -15.80
C ALA A 82 -15.77 2.75 -15.89
N HIS A 83 -15.38 4.03 -15.72
CA HIS A 83 -16.31 5.16 -15.87
C HIS A 83 -16.87 5.27 -17.29
N HIS A 84 -16.05 5.07 -18.33
CA HIS A 84 -16.53 5.04 -19.71
C HIS A 84 -17.53 3.90 -19.94
N ALA A 85 -17.22 2.68 -19.49
CA ALA A 85 -18.13 1.54 -19.60
C ALA A 85 -19.45 1.76 -18.85
N GLN A 86 -19.42 2.45 -17.71
CA GLN A 86 -20.62 2.80 -16.96
C GLN A 86 -21.49 3.80 -17.72
N HIS A 87 -20.89 4.86 -18.27
CA HIS A 87 -21.61 5.86 -19.08
C HIS A 87 -22.23 5.25 -20.34
N GLU A 88 -21.52 4.37 -21.05
CA GLU A 88 -22.06 3.67 -22.21
C GLU A 88 -23.24 2.76 -21.85
N HIS A 89 -23.17 2.08 -20.70
CA HIS A 89 -24.25 1.23 -20.22
C HIS A 89 -25.49 2.04 -19.85
N GLU A 90 -25.30 3.13 -19.09
CA GLU A 90 -26.38 4.05 -18.72
C GLU A 90 -27.05 4.71 -19.94
N ALA A 91 -26.29 5.04 -20.98
CA ALA A 91 -26.82 5.62 -22.22
C ALA A 91 -27.66 4.64 -23.05
N ARG A 92 -27.51 3.33 -22.85
CA ARG A 92 -28.26 2.28 -23.54
C ARG A 92 -29.54 1.87 -22.82
N LEU A 93 -29.74 2.36 -21.59
CA LEU A 93 -30.89 2.01 -20.76
C LEU A 93 -32.09 2.91 -21.07
N PRO A 94 -33.31 2.35 -21.18
CA PRO A 94 -34.52 3.13 -21.37
C PRO A 94 -34.82 4.02 -20.15
N ALA A 95 -35.47 5.16 -20.40
CA ALA A 95 -35.90 6.06 -19.34
C ALA A 95 -36.89 5.34 -18.39
N GLY A 96 -36.56 5.26 -17.10
CA GLY A 96 -37.34 4.52 -16.10
C GLY A 96 -36.73 3.18 -15.67
N SER A 97 -35.56 2.80 -16.20
CA SER A 97 -34.82 1.61 -15.78
C SER A 97 -34.59 1.57 -14.26
N ASP A 98 -34.78 0.40 -13.67
CA ASP A 98 -34.64 0.20 -12.25
C ASP A 98 -33.18 0.35 -11.79
N LYS A 99 -32.95 0.57 -10.49
CA LYS A 99 -31.58 0.73 -9.96
C LYS A 99 -30.69 -0.49 -10.24
N ALA A 100 -31.27 -1.69 -10.33
CA ALA A 100 -30.54 -2.91 -10.66
C ALA A 100 -30.03 -2.91 -12.11
N ASP A 101 -30.81 -2.40 -13.06
CA ASP A 101 -30.45 -2.38 -14.48
C ASP A 101 -29.34 -1.37 -14.79
N LYS A 102 -29.16 -0.37 -13.93
CA LYS A 102 -28.09 0.64 -14.04
C LYS A 102 -26.70 0.13 -13.71
N VAL A 103 -26.58 -1.09 -13.17
CA VAL A 103 -25.28 -1.66 -12.81
C VAL A 103 -24.70 -2.40 -14.01
N SER A 104 -23.61 -1.89 -14.56
CA SER A 104 -22.84 -2.60 -15.59
C SER A 104 -21.85 -3.55 -14.93
N PHE A 105 -22.03 -4.87 -15.09
CA PHE A 105 -21.06 -5.85 -14.59
C PHE A 105 -19.63 -5.57 -15.11
N LYS A 106 -19.52 -5.15 -16.38
CA LYS A 106 -18.23 -4.76 -16.97
C LYS A 106 -17.63 -3.55 -16.26
N ALA A 107 -18.42 -2.51 -15.97
CA ALA A 107 -17.93 -1.34 -15.26
C ALA A 107 -17.53 -1.68 -13.82
N THR A 108 -18.31 -2.50 -13.12
CA THR A 108 -17.98 -2.95 -11.75
C THR A 108 -16.71 -3.79 -11.73
N MET A 109 -16.54 -4.72 -12.66
CA MET A 109 -15.31 -5.52 -12.79
C MET A 109 -14.10 -4.62 -13.04
N LEU A 110 -14.20 -3.67 -13.97
CA LEU A 110 -13.12 -2.74 -14.26
C LEU A 110 -12.83 -1.81 -13.07
N HIS A 111 -13.85 -1.35 -12.37
CA HIS A 111 -13.66 -0.54 -11.16
C HIS A 111 -12.89 -1.32 -10.10
N PHE A 112 -13.29 -2.58 -9.86
CA PHE A 112 -12.61 -3.48 -8.94
C PHE A 112 -11.15 -3.74 -9.37
N LEU A 113 -10.88 -3.97 -10.65
CA LEU A 113 -9.52 -4.12 -11.17
C LEU A 113 -8.69 -2.82 -11.12
N GLY A 114 -9.34 -1.66 -11.00
CA GLY A 114 -8.70 -0.36 -10.88
C GLY A 114 -8.45 0.08 -9.42
N GLU A 115 -9.00 -0.64 -8.44
CA GLU A 115 -8.76 -0.36 -7.02
C GLU A 115 -7.41 -0.95 -6.58
N VAL A 116 -6.56 -0.13 -5.98
CA VAL A 116 -5.19 -0.54 -5.60
C VAL A 116 -5.22 -1.66 -4.56
N GLU A 117 -6.15 -1.62 -3.62
CA GLU A 117 -6.37 -2.65 -2.59
C GLU A 117 -6.79 -3.98 -3.20
N ALA A 118 -7.68 -3.95 -4.20
CA ALA A 118 -8.12 -5.14 -4.92
C ALA A 118 -6.99 -5.73 -5.75
N ILE A 119 -6.17 -4.90 -6.41
CA ILE A 119 -4.98 -5.34 -7.14
C ILE A 119 -4.08 -6.17 -6.22
N PHE A 120 -3.74 -5.68 -5.02
CA PHE A 120 -2.95 -6.46 -4.06
C PHE A 120 -3.61 -7.78 -3.69
N GLY A 121 -4.91 -7.79 -3.39
CA GLY A 121 -5.65 -9.01 -3.07
C GLY A 121 -5.64 -10.05 -4.19
N ILE A 122 -5.85 -9.61 -5.44
CA ILE A 122 -5.81 -10.48 -6.63
C ILE A 122 -4.43 -11.13 -6.77
N TRP A 123 -3.36 -10.35 -6.66
CA TRP A 123 -2.00 -10.87 -6.83
C TRP A 123 -1.56 -11.78 -5.69
N VAL A 124 -2.08 -11.59 -4.47
CA VAL A 124 -1.92 -12.57 -3.37
C VAL A 124 -2.55 -13.90 -3.76
N LEU A 125 -3.76 -13.92 -4.32
CA LEU A 125 -4.40 -15.16 -4.78
C LEU A 125 -3.60 -15.84 -5.90
N VAL A 126 -3.06 -15.05 -6.84
CA VAL A 126 -2.18 -15.57 -7.90
C VAL A 126 -0.91 -16.19 -7.32
N LEU A 127 -0.28 -15.53 -6.34
CA LEU A 127 0.90 -16.06 -5.65
C LEU A 127 0.59 -17.36 -4.90
N LEU A 128 -0.52 -17.39 -4.14
CA LEU A 128 -0.94 -18.60 -3.44
C LEU A 128 -1.26 -19.73 -4.43
N GLY A 129 -1.92 -19.44 -5.55
CA GLY A 129 -2.16 -20.40 -6.62
C GLY A 129 -0.87 -20.95 -7.22
N ALA A 130 0.12 -20.09 -7.46
CA ALA A 130 1.45 -20.53 -7.90
C ALA A 130 2.15 -21.39 -6.84
N MET A 131 2.07 -21.03 -5.56
CA MET A 131 2.61 -21.85 -4.48
C MET A 131 1.94 -23.23 -4.42
N PHE A 132 0.62 -23.32 -4.60
CA PHE A 132 -0.10 -24.60 -4.68
C PHE A 132 0.29 -25.45 -5.88
N ALA A 133 0.75 -24.84 -6.98
CA ALA A 133 1.22 -25.57 -8.15
C ALA A 133 2.64 -26.15 -7.95
N PHE A 134 3.48 -25.52 -7.13
CA PHE A 134 4.86 -25.95 -6.85
C PHE A 134 5.00 -26.79 -5.58
N TYR A 135 4.13 -26.56 -4.59
CA TYR A 135 4.22 -27.13 -3.26
C TYR A 135 2.85 -27.59 -2.74
N ASP A 136 2.87 -28.37 -1.68
CA ASP A 136 1.67 -28.92 -1.05
C ASP A 136 1.00 -27.95 -0.07
N LEU A 137 -0.21 -28.29 0.35
CA LEU A 137 -1.02 -27.45 1.25
C LEU A 137 -0.35 -27.18 2.61
N THR A 138 0.48 -28.09 3.13
CA THR A 138 1.18 -27.87 4.40
C THR A 138 2.24 -26.79 4.25
N THR A 139 2.98 -26.80 3.14
CA THR A 139 3.96 -25.75 2.80
C THR A 139 3.28 -24.38 2.64
N VAL A 140 2.14 -24.33 1.94
CA VAL A 140 1.38 -23.07 1.79
C VAL A 140 0.88 -22.54 3.13
N LYS A 141 0.32 -23.41 3.98
CA LYS A 141 -0.10 -23.04 5.34
C LYS A 141 1.07 -22.54 6.17
N GLY A 142 2.19 -23.26 6.17
CA GLY A 142 3.40 -22.89 6.90
C GLY A 142 3.99 -21.55 6.45
N TYR A 143 3.89 -21.22 5.16
CA TYR A 143 4.26 -19.89 4.67
C TYR A 143 3.33 -18.82 5.24
N ILE A 144 2.02 -18.96 5.06
CA ILE A 144 1.04 -17.95 5.50
C ILE A 144 1.11 -17.72 7.00
N THR A 145 1.24 -18.78 7.81
CA THR A 145 1.35 -18.66 9.27
C THR A 145 2.70 -18.12 9.73
N GLY A 146 3.76 -18.30 8.92
CA GLY A 146 5.10 -17.80 9.20
C GLY A 146 5.34 -16.33 8.81
N VAL A 147 4.48 -15.72 7.99
CA VAL A 147 4.61 -14.31 7.59
C VAL A 147 4.13 -13.38 8.71
N ASN A 148 4.92 -12.35 9.02
CA ASN A 148 4.54 -11.32 9.98
C ASN A 148 3.72 -10.21 9.30
N PHE A 149 2.42 -10.16 9.59
CA PHE A 149 1.50 -9.15 9.06
C PHE A 149 1.36 -7.91 9.95
N THR A 150 2.11 -7.79 11.05
CA THR A 150 1.97 -6.70 12.03
C THR A 150 2.15 -5.34 11.39
N GLU A 151 3.23 -5.16 10.63
CA GLU A 151 3.54 -3.88 9.98
C GLU A 151 2.57 -3.55 8.84
N PRO A 152 2.28 -4.44 7.87
CA PRO A 152 1.26 -4.18 6.85
C PRO A 152 -0.11 -3.85 7.45
N LEU A 153 -0.54 -4.58 8.47
CA LEU A 153 -1.83 -4.35 9.13
C LEU A 153 -1.85 -3.01 9.86
N PHE A 154 -0.76 -2.66 10.55
CA PHE A 154 -0.61 -1.37 11.20
C PHE A 154 -0.74 -0.21 10.20
N VAL A 155 -0.07 -0.29 9.04
CA VAL A 155 -0.18 0.72 7.98
C VAL A 155 -1.62 0.87 7.49
N VAL A 156 -2.30 -0.25 7.20
CA VAL A 156 -3.71 -0.24 6.77
C VAL A 156 -4.63 0.40 7.82
N ILE A 157 -4.45 0.03 9.09
CA ILE A 157 -5.25 0.58 10.19
C ILE A 157 -5.04 2.09 10.32
N ILE A 158 -3.79 2.55 10.31
CA ILE A 158 -3.50 3.97 10.46
C ILE A 158 -4.01 4.77 9.26
N MET A 159 -3.86 4.28 8.03
CA MET A 159 -4.44 4.93 6.85
C MET A 159 -5.96 5.02 6.94
N ALA A 160 -6.63 3.95 7.38
CA ALA A 160 -8.08 3.94 7.58
C ALA A 160 -8.50 4.96 8.65
N LEU A 161 -7.84 4.98 9.81
CA LEU A 161 -8.12 5.95 10.89
C LEU A 161 -7.83 7.39 10.46
N ALA A 162 -6.71 7.62 9.78
CA ALA A 162 -6.29 8.91 9.25
C ALA A 162 -7.28 9.50 8.24
N SER A 163 -7.93 8.63 7.46
CA SER A 163 -8.97 9.02 6.48
C SER A 163 -10.33 9.37 7.12
N THR A 164 -10.51 9.14 8.42
CA THR A 164 -11.79 9.43 9.10
C THR A 164 -12.03 10.92 9.25
N ARG A 165 -13.32 11.31 9.20
CA ARG A 165 -13.73 12.72 9.31
C ARG A 165 -13.26 13.41 10.60
N PRO A 166 -13.32 12.79 11.80
CA PRO A 166 -12.87 13.44 13.03
C PRO A 166 -11.37 13.76 13.00
N ILE A 167 -10.54 12.81 12.58
CA ILE A 167 -9.09 12.99 12.48
C ILE A 167 -8.73 14.06 11.45
N LEU A 168 -9.37 14.03 10.28
CA LEU A 168 -9.17 15.06 9.26
C LEU A 168 -9.56 16.46 9.75
N ARG A 169 -10.67 16.59 10.48
CA ARG A 169 -11.11 17.89 11.03
C ARG A 169 -10.16 18.40 12.10
N PHE A 170 -9.67 17.51 12.95
CA PHE A 170 -8.66 17.86 13.95
C PHE A 170 -7.38 18.37 13.28
N ALA A 171 -6.85 17.61 12.32
CA ALA A 171 -5.67 18.02 11.55
C ALA A 171 -5.90 19.32 10.77
N GLU A 172 -7.07 19.49 10.15
CA GLU A 172 -7.47 20.74 9.50
C GLU A 172 -7.46 21.91 10.50
N GLY A 173 -7.94 21.71 11.72
CA GLY A 173 -7.89 22.71 12.79
C GLY A 173 -6.45 23.11 13.16
N CYS A 174 -5.57 22.12 13.34
CA CYS A 174 -4.15 22.36 13.61
C CYS A 174 -3.47 23.14 12.49
N LEU A 175 -3.69 22.75 11.22
CA LEU A 175 -3.09 23.45 10.09
C LEU A 175 -3.73 24.83 9.85
N SER A 176 -5.02 24.98 10.14
CA SER A 176 -5.73 26.27 10.06
C SER A 176 -5.10 27.30 10.98
N PHE A 177 -4.63 26.90 12.17
CA PHE A 177 -3.92 27.79 13.07
C PHE A 177 -2.72 28.46 12.40
N PHE A 178 -1.91 27.70 11.66
CA PHE A 178 -0.77 28.25 10.91
C PHE A 178 -1.21 28.99 9.63
N ALA A 179 -2.22 28.48 8.92
CA ALA A 179 -2.73 29.15 7.72
C ALA A 179 -3.33 30.54 8.02
N ARG A 180 -3.78 30.80 9.27
CA ARG A 180 -4.29 32.12 9.69
C ARG A 180 -3.25 33.24 9.55
N PHE A 181 -1.95 32.95 9.70
CA PHE A 181 -0.90 33.95 9.50
C PHE A 181 -0.91 34.50 8.05
N GLY A 182 -1.29 33.67 7.09
CA GLY A 182 -1.47 34.07 5.69
C GLY A 182 -2.94 34.31 5.28
N LYS A 183 -3.78 34.72 6.24
CA LYS A 183 -5.23 34.99 6.06
C LYS A 183 -6.02 33.82 5.46
N GLN A 184 -5.56 32.58 5.68
CA GLN A 184 -6.16 31.37 5.12
C GLN A 184 -6.29 31.38 3.59
N SER A 185 -5.40 32.12 2.90
CA SER A 185 -5.33 32.07 1.43
C SER A 185 -4.94 30.67 0.94
N PRO A 186 -5.23 30.32 -0.33
CA PRO A 186 -4.80 29.03 -0.89
C PRO A 186 -3.29 28.80 -0.79
N ALA A 187 -2.48 29.86 -0.96
CA ALA A 187 -1.03 29.80 -0.78
C ALA A 187 -0.63 29.54 0.68
N ALA A 188 -1.32 30.17 1.64
CA ALA A 188 -1.09 29.94 3.06
C ALA A 188 -1.43 28.50 3.48
N TRP A 189 -2.53 27.96 2.96
CA TRP A 189 -2.89 26.55 3.14
C TRP A 189 -1.88 25.61 2.52
N TRP A 190 -1.48 25.87 1.27
CA TRP A 190 -0.46 25.08 0.58
C TRP A 190 0.84 25.06 1.39
N LEU A 191 1.34 26.22 1.82
CA LEU A 191 2.56 26.33 2.62
C LEU A 191 2.42 25.62 3.97
N SER A 192 1.27 25.77 4.63
CA SER A 192 0.99 25.12 5.92
C SER A 192 0.95 23.60 5.77
N ILE A 193 0.37 23.07 4.69
CA ILE A 193 0.36 21.62 4.40
C ILE A 193 1.79 21.14 4.07
N MET A 194 2.55 21.88 3.27
CA MET A 194 3.92 21.49 2.88
C MET A 194 4.93 21.52 4.03
N THR A 195 4.64 22.22 5.14
CA THR A 195 5.57 22.40 6.25
C THR A 195 5.09 21.69 7.52
N VAL A 196 3.87 22.00 7.98
CA VAL A 196 3.33 21.52 9.25
C VAL A 196 2.93 20.05 9.15
N ALA A 197 2.35 19.60 8.03
CA ALA A 197 1.97 18.19 7.92
C ALA A 197 3.17 17.22 7.95
N PRO A 198 4.31 17.49 7.29
CA PRO A 198 5.55 16.75 7.50
C PRO A 198 6.05 16.72 8.95
N LEU A 199 6.03 17.87 9.63
CA LEU A 199 6.44 17.94 11.03
C LEU A 199 5.51 17.14 11.94
N LEU A 200 4.20 17.22 11.73
CA LEU A 200 3.24 16.38 12.45
C LEU A 200 3.36 14.91 12.09
N GLY A 201 3.80 14.59 10.86
CA GLY A 201 4.07 13.24 10.42
C GLY A 201 5.14 12.53 11.24
N SER A 202 6.09 13.29 11.77
CA SER A 202 7.09 12.81 12.75
C SER A 202 6.47 12.35 14.08
N LEU A 203 5.21 12.68 14.38
CA LEU A 203 4.55 12.30 15.64
C LEU A 203 3.51 11.19 15.49
N ILE A 204 3.08 10.92 14.26
CA ILE A 204 2.09 9.89 13.96
C ILE A 204 2.77 8.72 13.26
N THR A 205 2.73 8.68 11.93
CA THR A 205 3.46 7.78 11.04
C THR A 205 3.44 8.40 9.64
N GLU A 206 4.38 8.02 8.78
CA GLU A 206 4.40 8.48 7.39
C GLU A 206 3.09 8.19 6.63
N PRO A 207 2.52 6.95 6.64
CA PRO A 207 1.31 6.67 5.87
C PRO A 207 0.09 7.47 6.34
N GLY A 208 -0.03 7.70 7.65
CA GLY A 208 -1.09 8.54 8.21
C GLY A 208 -0.96 10.01 7.80
N ALA A 209 0.26 10.55 7.86
CA ALA A 209 0.57 11.92 7.48
C ALA A 209 0.34 12.17 5.99
N MET A 210 0.77 11.24 5.14
CA MET A 210 0.53 11.29 3.69
C MET A 210 -0.97 11.32 3.39
N THR A 211 -1.75 10.44 4.04
CA THR A 211 -3.19 10.37 3.86
C THR A 211 -3.87 11.68 4.23
N ILE A 212 -3.60 12.21 5.43
CA ILE A 212 -4.18 13.47 5.91
C ILE A 212 -3.79 14.64 5.01
N ALA A 213 -2.49 14.79 4.72
CA ALA A 213 -1.98 15.91 3.95
C ALA A 213 -2.51 15.89 2.51
N ALA A 214 -2.55 14.72 1.86
CA ALA A 214 -3.11 14.58 0.52
C ALA A 214 -4.62 14.91 0.49
N MET A 215 -5.39 14.48 1.49
CA MET A 215 -6.81 14.80 1.59
C MET A 215 -7.06 16.29 1.84
N LEU A 216 -6.24 16.95 2.66
CA LEU A 216 -6.33 18.40 2.90
C LEU A 216 -5.91 19.18 1.66
N LEU A 217 -4.87 18.75 0.96
CA LEU A 217 -4.44 19.34 -0.30
C LEU A 217 -5.53 19.20 -1.39
N ALA A 218 -6.15 18.02 -1.48
CA ALA A 218 -7.26 17.78 -2.39
C ALA A 218 -8.43 18.74 -2.13
N LYS A 219 -8.79 18.95 -0.85
CA LYS A 219 -9.89 19.83 -0.44
C LYS A 219 -9.59 21.32 -0.58
N LYS A 220 -8.38 21.79 -0.23
CA LYS A 220 -8.07 23.22 -0.15
C LYS A 220 -7.47 23.78 -1.43
N PHE A 221 -6.77 22.93 -2.18
CA PHE A 221 -5.92 23.37 -3.28
C PHE A 221 -6.32 22.75 -4.62
N TYR A 222 -6.53 21.43 -4.71
CA TYR A 222 -6.86 20.81 -6.00
C TYR A 222 -8.29 21.10 -6.47
N GLN A 223 -9.19 21.53 -5.57
CA GLN A 223 -10.49 22.09 -5.97
C GLN A 223 -10.35 23.31 -6.89
N LEU A 224 -9.23 24.03 -6.83
CA LEU A 224 -8.93 25.18 -7.70
C LEU A 224 -8.40 24.75 -9.08
N LYS A 225 -8.34 23.44 -9.36
CA LYS A 225 -7.89 22.86 -10.63
C LYS A 225 -6.51 23.39 -11.08
N PRO A 226 -5.45 23.21 -10.28
CA PRO A 226 -4.10 23.56 -10.70
C PRO A 226 -3.70 22.75 -11.95
N SER A 227 -2.71 23.24 -12.69
CA SER A 227 -2.19 22.50 -13.84
C SER A 227 -1.69 21.12 -13.41
N PRO A 228 -1.81 20.08 -14.26
CA PRO A 228 -1.36 18.73 -13.91
C PRO A 228 0.10 18.70 -13.46
N LYS A 229 0.99 19.44 -14.13
CA LYS A 229 2.41 19.54 -13.75
C LYS A 229 2.57 20.04 -12.32
N PHE A 230 1.83 21.09 -11.95
CA PHE A 230 1.93 21.67 -10.62
C PHE A 230 1.29 20.80 -9.53
N ALA A 231 0.21 20.09 -9.84
CA ALA A 231 -0.38 19.09 -8.96
C ALA A 231 0.62 17.95 -8.68
N TYR A 232 1.22 17.36 -9.71
CA TYR A 232 2.21 16.29 -9.52
C TYR A 232 3.46 16.79 -8.79
N ALA A 233 3.96 17.98 -9.11
CA ALA A 233 5.10 18.58 -8.41
C ALA A 233 4.79 18.83 -6.93
N THR A 234 3.61 19.35 -6.61
CA THR A 234 3.17 19.57 -5.22
C THR A 234 3.06 18.25 -4.46
N LEU A 235 2.45 17.22 -5.07
CA LEU A 235 2.29 15.92 -4.42
C LEU A 235 3.65 15.24 -4.19
N GLY A 236 4.55 15.32 -5.17
CA GLY A 236 5.93 14.82 -5.04
C GLY A 236 6.69 15.54 -3.93
N LEU A 237 6.65 16.88 -3.91
CA LEU A 237 7.27 17.68 -2.86
C LEU A 237 6.70 17.33 -1.47
N LEU A 238 5.37 17.18 -1.36
CA LEU A 238 4.73 16.80 -0.12
C LEU A 238 5.25 15.47 0.41
N PHE A 239 5.31 14.44 -0.43
CA PHE A 239 5.75 13.11 -0.01
C PHE A 239 7.24 13.08 0.34
N VAL A 240 8.08 13.81 -0.39
CA VAL A 240 9.48 14.01 0.00
C VAL A 240 9.59 14.70 1.36
N ASN A 241 8.83 15.78 1.58
CA ASN A 241 8.86 16.49 2.86
C ASN A 241 8.39 15.60 4.01
N ILE A 242 7.32 14.81 3.83
CA ILE A 242 6.84 13.87 4.85
C ILE A 242 7.92 12.83 5.16
N SER A 243 8.59 12.26 4.16
CA SER A 243 9.68 11.31 4.37
C SER A 243 10.85 11.94 5.16
N VAL A 244 11.20 13.20 4.87
CA VAL A 244 12.19 13.95 5.67
C VAL A 244 11.67 14.23 7.09
N GLY A 245 10.38 14.49 7.26
CA GLY A 245 9.75 14.64 8.58
C GLY A 245 9.77 13.33 9.39
N GLY A 246 9.58 12.19 8.73
CA GLY A 246 9.56 10.86 9.35
C GLY A 246 10.88 10.45 10.01
N VAL A 247 12.00 11.04 9.61
CA VAL A 247 13.32 10.80 10.24
C VAL A 247 13.61 11.70 11.44
N LEU A 248 12.73 12.66 11.77
CA LEU A 248 12.92 13.57 12.90
C LEU A 248 12.64 12.91 14.25
N THR A 249 11.91 11.79 14.29
CA THR A 249 11.69 11.01 15.51
C THR A 249 11.88 9.52 15.24
N ASN A 250 12.21 8.77 16.29
CA ASN A 250 12.47 7.34 16.19
C ASN A 250 11.18 6.50 16.04
N PHE A 251 9.99 7.12 16.08
CA PHE A 251 8.70 6.41 16.08
C PHE A 251 7.96 6.46 14.74
N ALA A 252 8.31 7.43 13.86
CA ALA A 252 7.48 7.78 12.72
C ALA A 252 7.66 6.88 11.49
N ALA A 253 8.80 6.19 11.36
CA ALA A 253 9.13 5.35 10.23
C ALA A 253 9.66 3.97 10.68
N PRO A 254 9.08 2.85 10.23
CA PRO A 254 9.56 1.50 10.56
C PRO A 254 11.05 1.27 10.28
N PRO A 255 11.65 1.77 9.18
CA PRO A 255 13.09 1.66 8.96
C PRO A 255 13.91 2.30 10.08
N VAL A 256 13.48 3.45 10.62
CA VAL A 256 14.18 4.16 11.70
C VAL A 256 14.19 3.32 12.98
N ILE A 257 13.07 2.64 13.30
CA ILE A 257 13.00 1.70 14.43
C ILE A 257 13.93 0.49 14.20
N MET A 258 14.02 -0.01 12.96
CA MET A 258 14.90 -1.12 12.61
C MET A 258 16.38 -0.77 12.79
N VAL A 259 16.79 0.47 12.51
CA VAL A 259 18.16 0.95 12.76
C VAL A 259 18.37 1.48 14.18
N ALA A 260 17.33 1.84 14.94
CA ALA A 260 17.48 2.33 16.32
C ALA A 260 18.09 1.27 17.26
N LYS A 261 17.74 -0.01 17.06
CA LYS A 261 18.22 -1.15 17.88
C LYS A 261 19.76 -1.31 17.88
N PRO A 262 20.44 -1.37 16.71
CA PRO A 262 21.91 -1.41 16.67
C PRO A 262 22.62 -0.22 17.32
N TRP A 263 21.96 0.94 17.43
CA TRP A 263 22.56 2.19 17.92
C TRP A 263 22.18 2.51 19.38
N GLY A 264 21.49 1.61 20.08
CA GLY A 264 21.14 1.79 21.50
C GLY A 264 20.15 2.93 21.77
N LEU A 265 19.46 3.42 20.74
CA LEU A 265 18.40 4.41 20.89
C LEU A 265 17.17 3.69 21.46
N THR A 266 16.90 3.89 22.75
CA THR A 266 15.68 3.40 23.39
C THR A 266 14.50 4.32 23.06
N THR A 267 13.37 3.70 22.77
CA THR A 267 12.04 4.33 22.78
C THR A 267 11.65 4.80 24.17
#